data_AF-A0A9X4E9W9-F1
#
_entry.id   AF-A0A9X4E9W9-F1
#
_cell.length_a   1.000
_cell.length_b   1.000
_cell.length_c   1.000
_cell.angle_alpha   90.00
_cell.angle_beta   90.00
_cell.angle_gamma   90.00
#
_symmetry.space_group_name_H-M   'P 1'
#
loop_
_entity.id
_entity.type
_entity.pdbx_description
1 polymer ?
#
loop_
_entity_poly.entity_id
_entity_poly.type
_entity_poly.pdbx_seq_one_letter_code
_entity_poly.pdbx_strand_id
1 'polypeptide(L)'
;MTDQTPPPSLEELEARLAQARRATHAPSSTGDRKDEAGNGWYGIAFRIGAELVAALVVGVGGGMLIDRWLGSAPWGLIVMFLLGSAAGMLNVYRAVNGMGYAVGYRRPEDAGQGGGASPPPAKDEGEGNSGH
;
A
#
# COMPACT_ATOMS: atom_id res chain seq x y z
N MET A 1 17.31 28.90 -41.78
CA MET A 1 16.91 29.17 -40.39
C MET A 1 17.04 27.85 -39.64
N THR A 2 17.93 27.76 -38.66
CA THR A 2 18.18 26.53 -37.88
C THR A 2 17.19 26.47 -36.72
N ASP A 3 16.36 25.44 -36.68
CA ASP A 3 15.50 25.11 -35.54
C ASP A 3 16.36 24.71 -34.33
N GLN A 4 16.50 25.62 -33.37
CA GLN A 4 17.08 25.34 -32.06
C GLN A 4 15.96 24.84 -31.15
N THR A 5 15.67 23.54 -31.18
CA THR A 5 14.90 22.89 -30.12
C THR A 5 15.76 22.91 -28.86
N PRO A 6 15.38 23.64 -27.78
CA PRO A 6 16.18 23.65 -26.57
C PRO A 6 16.27 22.22 -26.02
N PRO A 7 17.45 21.78 -25.53
CA PRO A 7 17.57 20.49 -24.88
C PRO A 7 16.60 20.45 -23.67
N PRO A 8 15.94 19.31 -23.41
CA PRO A 8 15.02 19.20 -22.28
C PRO A 8 15.74 19.66 -21.00
N SER A 9 15.12 20.58 -20.25
CA SER A 9 15.76 21.15 -19.07
C SER A 9 15.98 20.06 -18.02
N LEU A 10 17.04 20.22 -17.22
CA LEU A 10 17.32 19.30 -16.13
C LEU A 10 16.12 19.17 -15.19
N GLU A 11 15.32 20.23 -15.04
CA GLU A 11 14.09 20.23 -14.25
C GLU A 11 13.03 19.30 -14.86
N GLU A 12 12.91 19.22 -16.19
CA GLU A 12 11.97 18.32 -16.85
C GLU A 12 12.44 16.86 -16.74
N LEU A 13 13.75 16.64 -16.82
CA LEU A 13 14.37 15.33 -16.56
C LEU A 13 14.22 14.92 -15.10
N GLU A 14 14.45 15.83 -14.15
CA GLU A 14 14.25 15.62 -12.72
C GLU A 14 12.79 15.37 -12.40
N ALA A 15 11.86 16.10 -13.02
CA ALA A 15 10.43 15.88 -12.90
C ALA A 15 10.04 14.50 -13.44
N ARG A 16 10.57 14.10 -14.60
CA ARG A 16 10.36 12.76 -15.16
C ARG A 16 11.02 11.66 -14.33
N LEU A 17 12.21 11.89 -13.77
CA LEU A 17 12.91 10.95 -12.89
C LEU A 17 12.18 10.80 -11.56
N ALA A 18 11.66 11.90 -11.01
CA ALA A 18 10.85 11.91 -9.79
C ALA A 18 9.52 11.20 -10.01
N GLN A 19 8.86 11.40 -11.16
CA GLN A 19 7.65 10.65 -11.54
C GLN A 19 7.95 9.16 -11.72
N ALA A 20 9.03 8.80 -12.41
CA ALA A 20 9.45 7.41 -12.59
C ALA A 20 9.82 6.74 -11.26
N ARG A 21 10.55 7.43 -10.38
CA ARG A 21 10.90 6.93 -9.03
C ARG A 21 9.67 6.72 -8.16
N ARG A 22 8.66 7.61 -8.23
CA ARG A 22 7.38 7.41 -7.52
C ARG A 22 6.62 6.18 -8.03
N ALA A 23 6.65 5.92 -9.34
CA ALA A 23 6.07 4.71 -9.93
C ALA A 23 6.85 3.43 -9.58
N THR A 24 8.16 3.55 -9.31
CA THR A 24 9.04 2.40 -8.99
C THR A 24 9.10 2.10 -7.48
N HIS A 25 8.86 3.10 -6.62
CA HIS A 25 8.78 2.96 -5.16
C HIS A 25 7.39 2.57 -4.64
N ALA A 26 6.35 2.58 -5.47
CA ALA A 26 5.18 1.73 -5.22
C ALA A 26 5.65 0.28 -5.40
N PRO A 27 5.45 -0.61 -4.43
CA PRO A 27 6.08 -1.93 -4.44
C PRO A 27 5.60 -2.68 -5.68
N SER A 28 6.50 -2.86 -6.66
CA SER A 28 6.44 -3.75 -7.83
C SER A 28 5.05 -4.32 -8.17
N SER A 29 4.28 -3.56 -8.95
CA SER A 29 3.15 -4.07 -9.74
C SER A 29 3.64 -4.44 -11.14
N THR A 30 4.19 -5.65 -11.29
CA THR A 30 4.32 -6.26 -12.62
C THR A 30 2.98 -6.91 -12.94
N GLY A 31 2.16 -6.21 -13.71
CA GLY A 31 0.85 -6.68 -14.16
C GLY A 31 0.01 -5.51 -14.64
N ASP A 32 -0.24 -5.48 -15.94
CA ASP A 32 -0.75 -4.34 -16.69
C ASP A 32 -2.08 -3.76 -16.21
N ARG A 33 -2.26 -2.48 -16.55
CA ARG A 33 -3.49 -1.70 -16.44
C ARG A 33 -4.67 -2.45 -17.06
N LYS A 34 -5.63 -2.85 -16.23
CA LYS A 34 -7.09 -2.93 -16.45
C LYS A 34 -7.66 -3.50 -15.17
N ASP A 35 -8.65 -2.83 -14.60
CA ASP A 35 -9.58 -3.28 -13.53
C ASP A 35 -9.70 -2.21 -12.45
N GLU A 36 -10.30 -1.10 -12.86
CA GLU A 36 -10.72 -0.02 -12.00
C GLU A 36 -11.76 -0.55 -10.97
N ALA A 37 -11.54 -0.16 -9.72
CA ALA A 37 -12.47 -0.18 -8.59
C ALA A 37 -12.95 -1.53 -7.99
N GLY A 38 -12.79 -2.68 -8.63
CA GLY A 38 -13.25 -3.98 -8.09
C GLY A 38 -12.18 -5.00 -7.71
N ASN A 39 -11.03 -5.00 -8.39
CA ASN A 39 -10.08 -6.14 -8.40
C ASN A 39 -8.75 -5.89 -7.67
N GLY A 40 -8.56 -4.73 -7.05
CA GLY A 40 -7.29 -4.38 -6.39
C GLY A 40 -6.90 -5.37 -5.29
N TRP A 41 -7.89 -5.94 -4.58
CA TRP A 41 -7.63 -6.90 -3.50
C TRP A 41 -7.18 -8.27 -4.03
N TYR A 42 -7.71 -8.71 -5.18
CA TYR A 42 -7.28 -9.96 -5.83
C TYR A 42 -5.85 -9.86 -6.32
N GLY A 43 -5.46 -8.71 -6.89
CA GLY A 43 -4.08 -8.47 -7.32
C GLY A 43 -3.08 -8.50 -6.15
N ILE A 44 -3.46 -7.89 -5.02
CA ILE A 44 -2.65 -7.91 -3.79
C ILE A 44 -2.56 -9.34 -3.22
N ALA A 45 -3.69 -10.06 -3.13
CA ALA A 45 -3.72 -11.43 -2.62
C ALA A 45 -2.91 -12.40 -3.51
N PHE A 46 -3.05 -12.28 -4.83
CA PHE A 46 -2.28 -13.08 -5.79
C PHE A 46 -0.79 -12.85 -5.65
N ARG A 47 -0.37 -11.59 -5.52
CA ARG A 47 1.04 -11.24 -5.31
C ARG A 47 1.58 -11.83 -4.02
N ILE A 48 0.87 -11.65 -2.91
CA ILE A 48 1.25 -12.21 -1.61
C ILE A 48 1.38 -13.74 -1.72
N GLY A 49 0.42 -14.40 -2.37
CA GLY A 49 0.46 -15.83 -2.63
C GLY A 49 1.65 -16.25 -3.50
N ALA A 50 1.92 -15.52 -4.59
CA ALA A 50 3.03 -15.78 -5.49
C ALA A 50 4.39 -15.62 -4.79
N GLU A 51 4.54 -14.62 -3.91
CA GLU A 51 5.74 -14.41 -3.12
C GLU A 51 5.99 -15.58 -2.14
N LEU A 52 4.93 -16.09 -1.49
CA LEU A 52 5.03 -17.27 -0.61
C LEU A 52 5.41 -18.53 -1.39
N VAL A 53 4.77 -18.79 -2.53
CA VAL A 53 5.08 -19.96 -3.37
C VAL A 53 6.50 -19.87 -3.92
N ALA A 54 6.93 -18.69 -4.38
CA ALA A 54 8.28 -18.49 -4.88
C ALA A 54 9.33 -18.76 -3.78
N ALA A 55 9.12 -18.23 -2.57
CA ALA A 55 10.01 -18.48 -1.45
C ALA A 55 10.11 -19.98 -1.11
N LEU A 56 8.98 -20.70 -1.15
CA LEU A 56 8.95 -22.14 -0.91
C LEU A 56 9.70 -22.92 -2.01
N VAL A 57 9.47 -22.60 -3.28
CA VAL A 57 10.15 -23.25 -4.41
C VAL A 57 11.66 -23.02 -4.34
N VAL A 58 12.09 -21.81 -3.98
CA VAL A 58 13.52 -21.48 -3.80
C VAL A 58 14.11 -22.24 -2.60
N GLY A 59 13.42 -22.27 -1.46
CA GLY A 59 13.90 -22.98 -0.27
C GLY A 59 13.99 -24.49 -0.46
N VAL A 60 12.95 -25.11 -1.04
CA VAL A 60 12.93 -26.55 -1.31
C VAL A 60 13.90 -26.91 -2.43
N GLY A 61 13.90 -26.16 -3.53
CA GLY A 61 14.80 -26.39 -4.67
C GLY A 61 16.26 -26.20 -4.30
N GLY A 62 16.60 -25.10 -3.62
CA GLY A 62 17.95 -24.82 -3.12
C GLY A 62 18.39 -25.83 -2.06
N GLY A 63 17.51 -26.18 -1.13
CA GLY A 63 17.76 -27.20 -0.11
C GLY A 63 18.05 -28.57 -0.70
N MET A 64 17.23 -29.03 -1.64
CA MET A 64 17.47 -30.29 -2.36
C MET A 64 18.77 -30.28 -3.16
N LEU A 65 19.11 -29.16 -3.80
CA LEU A 65 20.36 -29.05 -4.56
C LEU A 65 21.57 -29.18 -3.62
N ILE A 66 21.54 -28.50 -2.47
CA ILE A 66 22.57 -28.57 -1.44
C ILE A 66 22.71 -30.01 -0.91
N ASP A 67 21.60 -30.63 -0.50
CA ASP A 67 21.63 -32.00 0.03
C ASP A 67 22.18 -33.00 -0.98
N ARG A 68 21.84 -32.83 -2.27
CA ARG A 68 22.32 -33.71 -3.33
C ARG A 68 23.79 -33.49 -3.68
N TRP A 69 24.30 -32.28 -3.46
CA TRP A 69 25.70 -31.94 -3.71
C TRP A 69 26.61 -32.38 -2.57
N LEU A 70 26.17 -32.25 -1.32
CA LEU A 70 26.91 -32.70 -0.14
C LEU A 70 26.71 -34.19 0.17
N GLY A 71 25.75 -34.86 -0.48
CA GLY A 71 25.36 -36.24 -0.14
C GLY A 71 24.83 -36.36 1.29
N SER A 72 24.38 -35.24 1.88
CA SER A 72 23.87 -35.19 3.23
C SER A 72 22.46 -35.78 3.31
N ALA A 73 22.11 -36.30 4.48
CA ALA A 73 20.71 -36.41 4.90
C ALA A 73 20.02 -35.03 4.76
N PRO A 74 18.66 -34.92 4.73
CA PRO A 74 17.92 -33.72 4.26
C PRO A 74 18.00 -32.48 5.18
N TRP A 75 19.16 -32.22 5.75
CA TRP A 75 19.51 -31.13 6.64
C TRP A 75 19.56 -29.80 5.89
N GLY A 76 20.11 -29.78 4.68
CA GLY A 76 20.11 -28.60 3.81
C GLY A 76 18.70 -28.17 3.46
N LEU A 77 17.82 -29.12 3.14
CA LEU A 77 16.39 -28.90 2.93
C LEU A 77 15.70 -28.36 4.18
N ILE A 78 15.93 -28.93 5.36
CA ILE A 78 15.34 -28.43 6.61
C ILE A 78 15.74 -26.98 6.87
N VAL A 79 17.04 -26.65 6.77
CA VAL A 79 17.54 -25.30 7.04
C VAL A 79 17.03 -24.30 5.99
N MET A 80 17.10 -24.64 4.70
CA MET A 80 16.63 -23.76 3.62
C MET A 80 15.11 -23.61 3.61
N PHE A 81 14.36 -24.64 4.00
CA PHE A 81 12.90 -24.55 4.15
C PHE A 81 12.53 -23.56 5.26
N LEU A 82 13.15 -23.68 6.44
CA LEU A 82 12.91 -22.76 7.54
C LEU A 82 13.28 -21.32 7.17
N LEU A 83 14.43 -21.14 6.52
CA LEU A 83 14.90 -19.82 6.10
C LEU A 83 14.00 -19.22 4.99
N GLY A 84 13.62 -20.01 3.99
CA GLY A 84 12.72 -19.60 2.92
C GLY A 84 11.31 -19.27 3.43
N SER A 85 10.78 -20.08 4.35
CA SER A 85 9.50 -19.83 5.02
C SER A 85 9.55 -18.54 5.84
N ALA A 86 10.59 -18.34 6.65
CA ALA A 86 10.80 -17.12 7.43
C ALA A 86 10.93 -15.88 6.53
N ALA A 87 11.70 -15.96 5.44
CA ALA A 87 11.87 -14.88 4.48
C ALA A 87 10.54 -14.53 3.77
N GLY A 88 9.78 -15.54 3.35
CA GLY A 88 8.45 -15.36 2.76
C GLY A 88 7.50 -14.69 3.73
N MET A 89 7.43 -15.19 4.97
CA MET A 89 6.57 -14.62 6.01
C MET A 89 6.95 -13.18 6.37
N LEU A 90 8.25 -12.87 6.43
CA LEU A 90 8.73 -11.50 6.67
C LEU A 90 8.35 -10.57 5.52
N ASN A 91 8.37 -11.06 4.28
CA ASN A 91 7.94 -10.27 3.12
C ASN A 91 6.44 -9.96 3.16
N VAL A 92 5.60 -10.95 3.52
CA VAL A 92 4.15 -10.75 3.72
C VAL A 92 3.89 -9.79 4.87
N TYR A 93 4.56 -9.98 6.01
CA TYR A 93 4.43 -9.09 7.16
C TYR A 93 4.78 -7.65 6.79
N ARG A 94 5.85 -7.44 6.02
CA ARG A 94 6.23 -6.12 5.51
C ARG A 94 5.18 -5.54 4.55
N ALA A 95 4.58 -6.35 3.68
CA ALA A 95 3.52 -5.91 2.78
C ALA A 95 2.27 -5.46 3.57
N VAL A 96 1.87 -6.24 4.57
CA VAL A 96 0.71 -5.94 5.43
C VAL A 96 0.97 -4.73 6.32
N ASN A 97 2.12 -4.64 6.99
CA ASN A 97 2.47 -3.50 7.84
C ASN A 97 2.74 -2.22 7.04
N GLY A 98 3.30 -2.32 5.83
CA GLY A 98 3.48 -1.18 4.93
C GLY A 98 2.14 -0.55 4.52
N MET A 99 1.05 -1.32 4.53
CA MET A 99 -0.32 -0.81 4.36
C MET A 99 -0.97 -0.42 5.70
N GLY A 100 -0.64 -1.11 6.80
CA GLY A 100 -1.24 -0.96 8.13
C GLY A 100 -0.89 0.32 8.90
N TYR A 101 0.23 0.99 8.61
CA TYR A 101 0.48 2.34 9.17
C TYR A 101 -0.30 3.45 8.45
N ALA A 102 -0.84 3.18 7.25
CA ALA A 102 -1.65 4.15 6.49
C ALA A 102 -3.16 3.95 6.68
N VAL A 103 -3.60 2.83 7.26
CA VAL A 103 -5.02 2.50 7.47
C VAL A 103 -5.27 2.35 8.96
N GLY A 104 -5.57 3.47 9.64
CA GLY A 104 -5.97 3.36 11.04
C GLY A 104 -5.92 4.61 11.90
N TYR A 105 -6.20 5.80 11.38
CA TYR A 105 -6.71 6.89 12.22
C TYR A 105 -7.48 7.90 11.36
N ARG A 106 -8.72 7.57 10.97
CA ARG A 106 -9.70 8.63 10.77
C ARG A 106 -10.15 9.04 12.16
N ARG A 107 -9.54 10.12 12.64
CA ARG A 107 -9.93 10.83 13.86
C ARG A 107 -11.44 11.14 13.72
N PRO A 108 -12.33 10.79 14.66
CA PRO A 108 -13.77 11.05 14.54
C PRO A 108 -14.18 12.54 14.64
N GLU A 109 -13.24 13.48 14.55
CA GLU A 109 -13.46 14.92 14.82
C GLU A 109 -14.39 15.61 13.81
N ASP A 110 -14.54 15.03 12.62
CA ASP A 110 -15.20 15.70 11.50
C ASP A 110 -16.74 15.56 11.56
N ALA A 111 -17.27 14.83 12.54
CA ALA A 111 -18.70 14.65 12.77
C ALA A 111 -19.35 15.76 13.64
N GLY A 112 -18.66 16.88 13.86
CA GLY A 112 -19.11 17.94 14.78
C GLY A 112 -19.07 19.37 14.23
N GLN A 113 -18.81 19.59 12.95
CA GLN A 113 -18.72 20.96 12.40
C GLN A 113 -19.20 21.02 10.95
N GLY A 114 -20.53 21.13 10.78
CA GLY A 114 -21.13 21.25 9.45
C GLY A 114 -22.65 21.20 9.49
N GLY A 115 -23.28 22.09 10.27
CA GLY A 115 -24.74 22.14 10.32
C GLY A 115 -25.21 23.23 11.27
N GLY A 116 -25.14 24.48 10.81
CA GLY A 116 -25.83 25.59 11.47
C GLY A 116 -27.33 25.32 11.48
N ALA A 117 -27.82 24.77 12.59
CA ALA A 117 -29.22 24.88 12.94
C ALA A 117 -29.41 26.28 13.54
N SER A 118 -30.04 27.18 12.78
CA SER A 118 -30.54 28.44 13.34
C SER A 118 -31.36 28.13 14.59
N PRO A 119 -31.14 28.86 15.71
CA PRO A 119 -31.98 28.68 16.89
C PRO A 119 -33.45 28.98 16.53
N PRO A 120 -34.41 28.24 17.11
CA PRO A 120 -35.82 28.52 16.88
C PRO A 120 -36.15 29.97 17.28
N PRO A 121 -37.05 30.67 16.57
CA PRO A 121 -37.39 32.04 16.90
C PRO A 121 -37.88 32.10 18.35
N ALA A 122 -37.24 32.98 19.13
CA ALA A 122 -37.67 33.30 20.48
C ALA A 122 -39.14 33.70 20.45
N LYS A 123 -39.95 33.02 21.26
CA LYS A 123 -41.33 33.42 21.49
C LYS A 123 -41.28 34.77 22.18
N ASP A 124 -41.95 35.75 21.57
CA ASP A 124 -42.14 37.09 22.11
C ASP A 124 -43.05 36.98 23.33
N GLU A 125 -42.44 36.73 24.50
CA GLU A 125 -43.10 36.87 25.80
C GLU A 125 -43.08 38.35 26.18
N GLY A 126 -43.93 39.12 25.50
CA GLY A 126 -44.31 40.47 25.90
C GLY A 126 -45.34 40.41 27.03
N GLU A 127 -44.89 40.17 28.25
CA GLU A 127 -45.58 40.67 29.44
C GLU A 127 -45.57 42.20 29.41
N GLY A 128 -46.72 42.85 29.65
CA GLY A 128 -46.74 44.26 30.02
C GLY A 128 -48.01 45.06 29.74
N ASN A 129 -48.97 44.96 30.65
CA ASN A 129 -49.49 46.13 31.38
C ASN A 129 -49.95 47.39 30.62
N SER A 130 -51.27 47.60 30.55
CA SER A 130 -51.96 48.83 30.99
C SER A 130 -53.46 48.50 31.05
N GLY A 131 -54.21 48.66 32.15
CA GLY A 131 -54.07 49.67 33.18
C GLY A 131 -54.80 50.93 32.73
N HIS A 132 -56.05 51.08 33.21
CA HIS A 132 -57.00 52.20 33.06
C HIS A 132 -57.86 52.29 31.80
#